data_AF-A0A0W8CMW7-F1
#
_entry.id   AF-A0A0W8CMW7-F1
#
_cell.length_a   1.000
_cell.length_b   1.000
_cell.length_c   1.000
_cell.angle_alpha   90.00
_cell.angle_beta   90.00
_cell.angle_gamma   90.00
#
_symmetry.space_group_name_H-M   'P 1'
#
loop_
_entity.id
_entity.type
_entity.pdbx_description
1 polymer ?
#
loop_
_entity_poly.entity_id
_entity_poly.type
_entity_poly.pdbx_seq_one_letter_code
_entity_poly.pdbx_strand_id
1 'polypeptide(L)'
;MVYGVDSNVNQVYPGNDQYDRFQKILRRVLESPGLKKNDLDCVGVRCDDIGTHSMRKGAATYCSSGSTACPPVVHLRAGWALGGVQDRYLRHHSAGDMLVGHTVSGLPIHKSEFAILPPRFKGERYQVETAKRICYRGLPPNVSLIGEYALVSIVYHYTYLKEYPPEELPIFQAPLMQNKQKIQELKKFIICDEASSEETITVTGVPLHVVSLSELQSWSSYSARGSTMVLVKLLRVSA
;
A
#
# COMPACT_ATOMS: atom_id res chain seq x y z
N MET A 1 22.02 -9.34 -10.45
CA MET A 1 22.01 -10.51 -9.55
C MET A 1 20.68 -11.21 -9.76
N VAL A 2 20.66 -12.38 -10.41
CA VAL A 2 19.45 -13.20 -10.53
C VAL A 2 19.46 -14.13 -9.32
N TYR A 3 18.52 -13.95 -8.40
CA TYR A 3 18.38 -14.86 -7.27
C TYR A 3 17.83 -16.19 -7.81
N GLY A 4 18.67 -17.22 -7.81
CA GLY A 4 18.22 -18.58 -8.09
C GLY A 4 17.31 -19.05 -6.97
N VAL A 5 16.07 -19.43 -7.29
CA VAL A 5 15.19 -20.10 -6.35
C VAL A 5 15.60 -21.56 -6.34
N ASP A 6 16.15 -22.02 -5.23
CA ASP A 6 16.57 -23.41 -5.07
C ASP A 6 15.30 -24.28 -4.97
N SER A 7 15.08 -25.14 -5.97
CA SER A 7 13.82 -25.86 -6.19
C SER A 7 13.51 -26.92 -5.12
N ASN A 8 14.45 -27.20 -4.22
CA ASN A 8 14.36 -28.24 -3.19
C ASN A 8 14.13 -27.71 -1.77
N VAL A 9 13.84 -26.42 -1.58
CA VAL A 9 13.72 -25.84 -0.23
C VAL A 9 12.42 -25.02 -0.11
N ASN A 10 11.58 -25.34 0.88
CA ASN A 10 10.41 -24.53 1.30
C ASN A 10 10.79 -23.17 1.90
N GLN A 11 11.96 -22.65 1.57
CA GLN A 11 12.57 -21.45 2.11
C GLN A 11 12.49 -20.32 1.09
N VAL A 12 11.92 -19.18 1.49
CA VAL A 12 11.77 -18.00 0.62
C VAL A 12 13.11 -17.35 0.27
N TYR A 13 14.09 -17.45 1.18
CA TYR A 13 15.43 -16.90 1.02
C TYR A 13 16.49 -18.01 1.17
N PRO A 14 17.64 -17.90 0.49
CA PRO A 14 18.70 -18.91 0.57
C PRO A 14 19.29 -19.06 1.99
N GLY A 15 19.80 -20.25 2.29
CA GLY A 15 20.53 -20.61 3.53
C GLY A 15 19.66 -20.83 4.77
N ASN A 16 20.27 -21.35 5.85
CA ASN A 16 19.60 -21.74 7.11
C ASN A 16 19.36 -20.58 8.10
N ASP A 17 18.55 -20.82 9.14
CA ASP A 17 18.33 -19.91 10.29
C ASP A 17 17.78 -18.53 9.93
N GLN A 18 16.79 -18.48 9.03
CA GLN A 18 16.24 -17.23 8.51
C GLN A 18 15.74 -16.29 9.62
N TYR A 19 15.15 -16.85 10.67
CA TYR A 19 14.65 -16.08 11.81
C TYR A 19 15.79 -15.33 12.51
N ASP A 20 16.88 -16.01 12.85
CA ASP A 20 18.04 -15.42 13.52
C ASP A 20 18.73 -14.37 12.64
N ARG A 21 18.83 -14.64 11.34
CA ARG A 21 19.37 -13.66 10.39
C ARG A 21 18.51 -12.41 10.33
N PHE A 22 17.19 -12.56 10.23
CA PHE A 22 16.26 -11.43 10.26
C PHE A 22 16.39 -10.65 11.57
N GLN A 23 16.42 -11.33 12.71
CA GLN A 23 16.59 -10.69 14.01
C GLN A 23 17.91 -9.89 14.11
N LYS A 24 19.03 -10.46 13.65
CA LYS A 24 20.33 -9.78 13.64
C LYS A 24 20.34 -8.56 12.73
N ILE A 25 19.73 -8.66 11.55
CA ILE A 25 19.60 -7.52 10.61
C ILE A 25 18.73 -6.44 11.22
N LEU A 26 17.57 -6.81 11.80
CA LEU A 26 16.66 -5.87 12.45
C LEU A 26 17.37 -5.09 13.56
N ARG A 27 18.09 -5.76 14.47
CA ARG A 27 18.87 -5.10 15.52
C ARG A 27 19.89 -4.12 14.94
N ARG A 28 20.67 -4.54 13.94
CA ARG A 28 21.65 -3.68 13.28
C ARG A 28 21.03 -2.42 12.68
N VAL A 29 19.84 -2.54 12.07
CA VAL A 29 19.12 -1.40 11.49
C VAL A 29 18.64 -0.45 12.61
N LEU A 30 18.01 -0.99 13.66
CA LEU A 30 17.51 -0.22 14.81
C LEU A 30 18.62 0.51 15.57
N GLU A 31 19.81 -0.08 15.64
CA GLU A 31 20.98 0.49 16.30
C GLU A 31 21.76 1.47 15.41
N SER A 32 21.39 1.61 14.12
CA SER A 32 22.05 2.56 13.24
C SER A 32 21.92 4.00 13.79
N PRO A 33 22.99 4.81 13.80
CA PRO A 33 22.96 6.12 14.45
C PRO A 33 21.85 7.04 13.96
N GLY A 34 21.55 6.97 12.65
CA GLY A 34 20.45 7.74 12.05
C GLY A 34 19.10 7.35 12.63
N LEU A 35 18.72 6.07 12.54
CA LEU A 35 17.41 5.61 12.99
C LEU A 35 17.26 5.72 14.52
N LYS A 36 18.30 5.33 15.28
CA LYS A 36 18.26 5.38 16.75
C LYS A 36 18.09 6.80 17.26
N LYS A 37 18.96 7.72 16.85
CA LYS A 37 19.00 9.07 17.40
C LYS A 37 17.92 9.98 16.83
N ASN A 38 17.67 9.90 15.51
CA ASN A 38 16.77 10.86 14.85
C ASN A 38 15.31 10.44 14.92
N ASP A 39 15.02 9.14 14.96
CA ASP A 39 13.65 8.64 14.88
C ASP A 39 13.19 8.00 16.19
N LEU A 40 13.94 7.01 16.73
CA LEU A 40 13.50 6.25 17.91
C LEU A 40 13.56 7.06 19.20
N ASP A 41 14.70 7.71 19.49
CA ASP A 41 14.88 8.51 20.71
C ASP A 41 13.90 9.70 20.74
N CYS A 42 13.60 10.30 19.58
CA CYS A 42 12.65 11.41 19.44
C CYS A 42 11.21 11.03 19.83
N VAL A 43 10.84 9.75 19.72
CA VAL A 43 9.53 9.24 20.13
C VAL A 43 9.58 8.41 21.43
N GLY A 44 10.73 8.41 22.11
CA GLY A 44 10.91 7.72 23.39
C GLY A 44 10.87 6.20 23.30
N VAL A 45 11.18 5.62 22.13
CA VAL A 45 11.19 4.17 21.90
C VAL A 45 12.63 3.65 21.96
N ARG A 46 12.89 2.59 22.73
CA ARG A 46 14.22 1.96 22.79
C ARG A 46 14.32 0.89 21.71
N CYS A 47 15.54 0.66 21.22
CA CYS A 47 15.78 -0.43 20.25
C CYS A 47 15.34 -1.79 20.80
N ASP A 48 15.50 -2.02 22.10
CA ASP A 48 15.10 -3.26 22.79
C ASP A 48 13.58 -3.48 22.83
N ASP A 49 12.78 -2.42 22.65
CA ASP A 49 11.31 -2.50 22.62
C ASP A 49 10.80 -3.07 21.27
N ILE A 50 11.65 -3.07 20.23
CA ILE A 50 11.31 -3.53 18.89
C ILE A 50 11.96 -4.89 18.63
N GLY A 51 11.12 -5.93 18.59
CA GLY A 51 11.52 -7.29 18.25
C GLY A 51 10.94 -7.78 16.93
N THR A 52 11.29 -9.01 16.57
CA THR A 52 10.83 -9.70 15.35
C THR A 52 9.30 -9.80 15.24
N HIS A 53 8.60 -9.83 16.37
CA HIS A 53 7.15 -9.88 16.43
C HIS A 53 6.49 -8.49 16.45
N SER A 54 7.24 -7.41 16.66
CA SER A 54 6.68 -6.06 16.87
C SER A 54 5.92 -5.56 15.65
N MET A 55 6.33 -5.90 14.42
CA MET A 55 5.60 -5.53 13.20
C MET A 55 4.17 -6.10 13.18
N ARG A 56 4.02 -7.40 13.49
CA ARG A 56 2.71 -8.06 13.52
C ARG A 56 1.86 -7.60 14.71
N LYS A 57 2.48 -7.46 15.89
CA LYS A 57 1.79 -6.95 17.09
C LYS A 57 1.30 -5.53 16.88
N GLY A 58 2.18 -4.63 16.42
CA GLY A 58 1.86 -3.24 16.15
C GLY A 58 0.77 -3.09 15.10
N ALA A 59 0.85 -3.84 13.99
CA ALA A 59 -0.20 -3.84 12.97
C ALA A 59 -1.55 -4.33 13.52
N ALA A 60 -1.57 -5.41 14.30
CA ALA A 60 -2.79 -5.92 14.91
C ALA A 60 -3.39 -4.92 15.90
N THR A 61 -2.56 -4.38 16.79
CA THR A 61 -2.95 -3.34 17.76
C THR A 61 -3.50 -2.12 17.03
N TYR A 62 -2.80 -1.59 16.03
CA TYR A 62 -3.24 -0.42 15.25
C TYR A 62 -4.63 -0.64 14.63
N CYS A 63 -4.86 -1.81 14.02
CA CYS A 63 -6.17 -2.13 13.46
C CYS A 63 -7.26 -2.27 14.54
N SER A 64 -6.94 -2.84 15.70
CA SER A 64 -7.89 -3.05 16.79
C SER A 64 -8.17 -1.84 17.67
N SER A 65 -7.25 -0.86 17.71
CA SER A 65 -7.37 0.33 18.56
C SER A 65 -7.66 1.62 17.77
N GLY A 66 -7.44 1.63 16.45
CA GLY A 66 -7.60 2.83 15.63
C GLY A 66 -9.05 3.15 15.24
N SER A 67 -9.98 2.22 15.44
CA SER A 67 -11.41 2.37 15.12
C SER A 67 -12.27 1.33 15.83
N THR A 68 -13.56 1.64 16.02
CA THR A 68 -14.58 0.67 16.46
C THR A 68 -14.98 -0.30 15.35
N ALA A 69 -14.54 -0.06 14.11
CA ALA A 69 -14.82 -0.92 12.95
C ALA A 69 -13.84 -2.10 12.79
N CYS A 70 -13.01 -2.43 13.78
CA CYS A 70 -12.02 -3.51 13.64
C CYS A 70 -12.71 -4.87 13.40
N PRO A 71 -12.32 -5.61 12.34
CA PRO A 71 -12.86 -6.93 12.12
C PRO A 71 -12.17 -7.96 13.04
N PRO A 72 -12.89 -9.00 13.50
CA PRO A 72 -12.34 -10.01 14.41
C PRO A 72 -11.19 -10.84 13.80
N VAL A 73 -11.04 -10.80 12.47
CA VAL A 73 -10.06 -11.60 11.70
C VAL A 73 -8.63 -11.04 11.73
N VAL A 74 -8.37 -9.91 12.39
CA VAL A 74 -7.03 -9.32 12.51
C VAL A 74 -6.00 -10.30 13.08
N HIS A 75 -6.40 -11.11 14.06
CA HIS A 75 -5.57 -12.14 14.69
C HIS A 75 -5.21 -13.27 13.71
N LEU A 76 -6.18 -13.69 12.88
CA LEU A 76 -5.95 -14.71 11.85
C LEU A 76 -5.00 -14.19 10.78
N ARG A 77 -5.13 -12.91 10.38
CA ARG A 77 -4.19 -12.26 9.43
C ARG A 77 -2.79 -12.08 10.04
N ALA A 78 -2.69 -11.89 11.36
CA ALA A 78 -1.42 -11.88 12.07
C ALA A 78 -0.78 -13.28 12.19
N GLY A 79 -1.51 -14.34 11.80
CA GLY A 79 -1.09 -15.73 11.87
C GLY A 79 -1.02 -16.25 13.30
N TRP A 80 -1.89 -15.76 14.18
CA TRP A 80 -1.95 -16.20 15.58
C TRP A 80 -3.03 -17.27 15.75
N ALA A 81 -2.71 -18.31 16.51
CA ALA A 81 -3.72 -19.21 17.03
C ALA A 81 -4.59 -18.43 18.04
N LEU A 82 -5.91 -18.52 17.90
CA LEU A 82 -6.85 -17.90 18.83
C LEU A 82 -7.05 -18.77 20.07
N GLY A 83 -6.94 -20.09 19.90
CA GLY A 83 -7.06 -21.08 20.95
C GLY A 83 -8.51 -21.51 21.21
N GLY A 84 -8.67 -22.78 21.57
CA GLY A 84 -9.89 -23.35 22.11
C GLY A 84 -11.12 -23.16 21.21
N VAL A 85 -12.16 -22.57 21.78
CA VAL A 85 -13.45 -22.33 21.10
C VAL A 85 -13.29 -21.35 19.94
N GLN A 86 -12.43 -20.34 20.06
CA GLN A 86 -12.32 -19.28 19.05
C GLN A 86 -11.82 -19.81 17.71
N ASP A 87 -10.85 -20.73 17.70
CA ASP A 87 -10.35 -21.36 16.46
C ASP A 87 -11.43 -22.16 15.71
N ARG A 88 -12.46 -22.64 16.42
CA ARG A 88 -13.57 -23.41 15.82
C ARG A 88 -14.64 -22.50 15.22
N TYR A 89 -14.89 -21.34 15.80
CA TYR A 89 -16.02 -20.48 15.43
C TYR A 89 -15.61 -19.24 14.63
N LEU A 90 -14.39 -18.75 14.78
CA LEU A 90 -13.88 -17.61 14.02
C LEU A 90 -13.15 -18.11 12.78
N ARG A 91 -13.76 -17.87 11.61
CA ARG A 91 -13.17 -18.20 10.31
C ARG A 91 -12.58 -16.95 9.66
N HIS A 92 -11.51 -17.16 8.90
CA HIS A 92 -11.02 -16.14 7.99
C HIS A 92 -12.13 -15.79 7.00
N HIS A 93 -12.36 -14.50 6.81
CA HIS A 93 -13.36 -14.00 5.87
C HIS A 93 -12.79 -12.81 5.10
N SER A 94 -13.06 -12.79 3.79
CA SER A 94 -12.47 -11.83 2.85
C SER A 94 -12.74 -10.38 3.27
N ALA A 95 -13.98 -10.03 3.62
CA ALA A 95 -14.34 -8.65 3.98
C ALA A 95 -13.51 -8.09 5.14
N GLY A 96 -13.35 -8.86 6.21
CA GLY A 96 -12.53 -8.45 7.34
C GLY A 96 -11.05 -8.41 6.98
N ASP A 97 -10.56 -9.37 6.20
CA ASP A 97 -9.17 -9.38 5.76
C ASP A 97 -8.85 -8.13 4.95
N MET A 98 -9.67 -7.81 3.95
CA MET A 98 -9.51 -6.64 3.08
C MET A 98 -9.53 -5.33 3.88
N LEU A 99 -10.42 -5.20 4.87
CA LEU A 99 -10.45 -4.05 5.79
C LEU A 99 -9.14 -3.92 6.59
N VAL A 100 -8.62 -5.03 7.13
CA VAL A 100 -7.31 -5.02 7.80
C VAL A 100 -6.22 -4.60 6.81
N GLY A 101 -6.26 -5.11 5.58
CA GLY A 101 -5.32 -4.77 4.50
C GLY A 101 -5.25 -3.27 4.21
N HIS A 102 -6.41 -2.62 4.02
CA HIS A 102 -6.48 -1.17 3.83
C HIS A 102 -5.94 -0.41 5.05
N THR A 103 -6.32 -0.85 6.24
CA THR A 103 -5.92 -0.21 7.50
C THR A 103 -4.40 -0.28 7.71
N VAL A 104 -3.79 -1.47 7.58
CA VAL A 104 -2.33 -1.63 7.74
C VAL A 104 -1.52 -0.99 6.61
N SER A 105 -2.15 -0.69 5.48
CA SER A 105 -1.54 0.09 4.39
C SER A 105 -1.51 1.60 4.69
N GLY A 106 -2.06 2.02 5.83
CA GLY A 106 -2.03 3.41 6.28
C GLY A 106 -3.16 4.28 5.72
N LEU A 107 -4.17 3.69 5.08
CA LEU A 107 -5.32 4.45 4.58
C LEU A 107 -6.15 5.01 5.76
N PRO A 108 -6.70 6.23 5.64
CA PRO A 108 -7.36 6.92 6.75
C PRO A 108 -8.78 6.37 6.97
N ILE A 109 -8.95 5.42 7.90
CA ILE A 109 -10.24 4.72 8.17
C ILE A 109 -11.43 5.62 8.47
N HIS A 110 -11.19 6.88 8.86
CA HIS A 110 -12.22 7.87 9.20
C HIS A 110 -12.50 8.87 8.07
N LYS A 111 -11.99 8.63 6.87
CA LYS A 111 -12.23 9.48 5.70
C LYS A 111 -12.62 8.67 4.46
N SER A 112 -13.21 9.33 3.48
CA SER A 112 -13.60 8.72 2.20
C SER A 112 -12.39 8.17 1.43
N GLU A 113 -11.22 8.77 1.59
CA GLU A 113 -9.96 8.33 0.98
C GLU A 113 -9.55 6.91 1.39
N PHE A 114 -10.18 6.32 2.41
CA PHE A 114 -10.01 4.90 2.73
C PHE A 114 -10.40 3.95 1.58
N ALA A 115 -11.29 4.41 0.71
CA ALA A 115 -11.76 3.68 -0.47
C ALA A 115 -10.89 3.94 -1.72
N ILE A 116 -9.77 4.66 -1.62
CA ILE A 116 -8.87 4.85 -2.78
C ILE A 116 -8.24 3.51 -3.18
N LEU A 117 -8.24 3.21 -4.48
CA LEU A 117 -7.54 2.06 -5.03
C LEU A 117 -6.03 2.34 -5.14
N PRO A 118 -5.19 1.29 -5.08
CA PRO A 118 -3.76 1.46 -5.31
C PRO A 118 -3.48 2.04 -6.71
N PRO A 119 -2.30 2.65 -6.92
CA PRO A 119 -1.87 3.08 -8.24
C PRO A 119 -2.04 1.97 -9.27
N ARG A 120 -2.61 2.30 -10.42
CA ARG A 120 -2.86 1.37 -11.53
C ARG A 120 -2.72 2.07 -12.87
N PHE A 121 -2.43 1.30 -13.92
CA PHE A 121 -2.36 1.83 -15.27
C PHE A 121 -3.75 1.86 -15.91
N LYS A 122 -4.15 3.01 -16.45
CA LYS A 122 -5.32 3.23 -17.30
C LYS A 122 -4.88 3.19 -18.77
N GLY A 123 -5.44 2.28 -19.56
CA GLY A 123 -5.24 2.26 -21.01
C GLY A 123 -4.07 1.38 -21.52
N GLU A 124 -3.42 1.85 -22.59
CA GLU A 124 -2.60 1.07 -23.55
C GLU A 124 -1.62 0.04 -22.94
N ARG A 125 -1.88 -1.23 -23.23
CA ARG A 125 -1.11 -2.38 -22.72
C ARG A 125 0.34 -2.43 -23.20
N TYR A 126 0.65 -1.90 -24.39
CA TYR A 126 1.96 -2.12 -25.02
C TYR A 126 3.12 -1.44 -24.26
N GLN A 127 2.91 -0.20 -23.80
CA GLN A 127 3.95 0.55 -23.09
C GLN A 127 4.24 -0.06 -21.71
N VAL A 128 3.19 -0.50 -21.02
CA VAL A 128 3.27 -1.21 -19.73
C VAL A 128 4.01 -2.54 -19.89
N GLU A 129 3.67 -3.34 -20.89
CA GLU A 129 4.34 -4.61 -21.17
C GLU A 129 5.82 -4.42 -21.52
N THR A 130 6.14 -3.38 -22.29
CA THR A 130 7.53 -3.03 -22.60
C THR A 130 8.29 -2.65 -21.33
N ALA A 131 7.70 -1.81 -20.47
CA ALA A 131 8.31 -1.41 -19.21
C ALA A 131 8.50 -2.59 -18.24
N LYS A 132 7.55 -3.52 -18.19
CA LYS A 132 7.66 -4.77 -17.40
C LYS A 132 8.83 -5.62 -17.86
N ARG A 133 9.04 -5.79 -19.17
CA ARG A 133 10.19 -6.53 -19.72
C ARG A 133 11.53 -5.87 -19.39
N ILE A 134 11.57 -4.53 -19.36
CA ILE A 134 12.76 -3.77 -18.96
C ILE A 134 13.04 -3.95 -17.46
N CYS A 135 12.01 -3.85 -16.62
CA CYS A 135 12.12 -3.87 -15.16
C CYS A 135 12.33 -5.28 -14.60
N TYR A 136 11.61 -6.28 -15.11
CA TYR A 136 11.58 -7.65 -14.61
C TYR A 136 11.92 -8.64 -15.72
N ARG A 137 13.22 -8.79 -15.99
CA ARG A 137 13.69 -9.77 -16.98
C ARG A 137 13.28 -11.18 -16.57
N GLY A 138 12.52 -11.86 -17.42
CA GLY A 138 12.07 -13.24 -17.19
C GLY A 138 10.91 -13.38 -16.20
N LEU A 139 10.12 -12.33 -15.97
CA LEU A 139 8.94 -12.41 -15.11
C LEU A 139 7.96 -13.50 -15.62
N PRO A 140 7.62 -14.51 -14.80
CA PRO A 140 6.69 -15.55 -15.21
C PRO A 140 5.29 -15.01 -15.54
N PRO A 141 4.59 -15.53 -16.56
CA PRO A 141 3.29 -15.01 -16.97
C PRO A 141 2.22 -15.03 -15.86
N ASN A 142 2.25 -16.03 -14.98
CA ASN A 142 1.30 -16.18 -13.88
C ASN A 142 1.44 -15.11 -12.78
N VAL A 143 2.58 -14.41 -12.71
CA VAL A 143 2.79 -13.29 -11.78
C VAL A 143 2.83 -11.93 -12.50
N SER A 144 2.42 -11.90 -13.77
CA SER A 144 2.45 -10.71 -14.62
C SER A 144 1.69 -9.53 -14.01
N LEU A 145 0.54 -9.77 -13.40
CA LEU A 145 -0.27 -8.75 -12.74
C LEU A 145 0.41 -8.20 -11.48
N ILE A 146 1.07 -9.06 -10.71
CA ILE A 146 1.85 -8.63 -9.53
C ILE A 146 2.99 -7.71 -9.95
N GLY A 147 3.70 -8.09 -11.02
CA GLY A 147 4.75 -7.25 -11.60
C GLY A 147 4.22 -5.90 -12.09
N GLU A 148 3.01 -5.87 -12.67
CA GLU A 148 2.36 -4.63 -13.09
C GLU A 148 2.06 -3.69 -11.90
N TYR A 149 1.45 -4.21 -10.82
CA TYR A 149 1.19 -3.42 -9.62
C TYR A 149 2.47 -2.95 -8.92
N ALA A 150 3.52 -3.78 -8.90
CA ALA A 150 4.83 -3.37 -8.39
C ALA A 150 5.44 -2.26 -9.25
N LEU A 151 5.35 -2.38 -10.58
CA LEU A 151 5.86 -1.38 -11.52
C LEU A 151 5.15 -0.03 -11.35
N VAL A 152 3.82 -0.02 -11.39
CA VAL A 152 3.06 1.22 -11.28
C VAL A 152 3.30 1.91 -9.94
N SER A 153 3.43 1.15 -8.85
CA SER A 153 3.76 1.71 -7.53
C SER A 153 5.11 2.41 -7.54
N ILE A 154 6.14 1.80 -8.14
CA ILE A 154 7.48 2.40 -8.27
C ILE A 154 7.44 3.68 -9.12
N VAL A 155 6.73 3.65 -10.25
CA VAL A 155 6.65 4.80 -11.18
C VAL A 155 5.86 5.96 -10.56
N TYR A 156 4.75 5.66 -9.89
CA TYR A 156 3.94 6.63 -9.16
C TYR A 156 4.78 7.35 -8.10
N HIS A 157 5.54 6.59 -7.30
CA HIS A 157 6.40 7.15 -6.25
C HIS A 157 7.78 7.61 -6.73
N TYR A 158 8.09 7.59 -8.04
CA TYR A 158 9.43 7.87 -8.55
C TYR A 158 10.01 9.22 -8.08
N THR A 159 9.18 10.28 -8.02
CA THR A 159 9.65 11.60 -7.58
C THR A 159 10.03 11.58 -6.09
N TYR A 160 9.15 11.03 -5.25
CA TYR A 160 9.42 10.85 -3.82
C TYR A 160 10.67 9.99 -3.59
N LEU A 161 10.78 8.87 -4.31
CA LEU A 161 11.95 8.01 -4.26
C LEU A 161 13.23 8.73 -4.73
N LYS A 162 13.19 9.82 -5.50
CA LYS A 162 14.42 10.56 -5.81
C LYS A 162 14.80 11.61 -4.78
N GLU A 163 13.84 12.11 -4.03
CA GLU A 163 14.03 13.23 -3.11
C GLU A 163 14.50 12.77 -1.72
N TYR A 164 13.98 11.64 -1.24
CA TYR A 164 14.16 11.23 0.16
C TYR A 164 15.24 10.17 0.43
N PRO A 165 15.47 9.16 -0.43
CA PRO A 165 16.56 8.21 -0.23
C PRO A 165 17.85 8.62 -0.96
N PRO A 166 19.02 8.08 -0.57
CA PRO A 166 20.28 8.33 -1.25
C PRO A 166 20.21 7.94 -2.73
N GLU A 167 20.75 8.77 -3.64
CA GLU A 167 20.82 8.47 -5.08
C GLU A 167 21.59 7.17 -5.38
N GLU A 168 22.40 6.70 -4.43
CA GLU A 168 23.19 5.47 -4.50
C GLU A 168 22.36 4.17 -4.38
N LEU A 169 21.05 4.25 -4.10
CA LEU A 169 20.25 3.04 -3.95
C LEU A 169 20.28 2.19 -5.24
N PRO A 170 20.48 0.86 -5.14
CA PRO A 170 20.53 -0.03 -6.30
C PRO A 170 19.29 0.03 -7.21
N ILE A 171 18.14 0.43 -6.66
CA ILE A 171 16.92 0.62 -7.45
C ILE A 171 17.12 1.64 -8.57
N PHE A 172 17.89 2.71 -8.36
CA PHE A 172 18.14 3.71 -9.39
C PHE A 172 19.08 3.21 -10.47
N GLN A 173 19.89 2.18 -10.21
CA GLN A 173 20.72 1.53 -11.24
C GLN A 173 19.90 0.64 -12.19
N ALA A 174 18.63 0.34 -11.85
CA ALA A 174 17.78 -0.46 -12.71
C ALA A 174 17.54 0.24 -14.07
N PRO A 175 17.53 -0.49 -15.21
CA PRO A 175 17.41 0.10 -16.54
C PRO A 175 16.19 1.03 -16.74
N LEU A 176 15.05 0.67 -16.14
CA LEU A 176 13.85 1.51 -16.21
C LEU A 176 14.03 2.82 -15.45
N MET A 177 14.64 2.78 -14.26
CA MET A 177 14.79 3.94 -13.37
C MET A 177 15.76 5.00 -13.93
N GLN A 178 16.71 4.55 -14.76
CA GLN A 178 17.60 5.41 -15.54
C GLN A 178 16.91 6.08 -16.74
N ASN A 179 15.83 5.48 -17.26
CA ASN A 179 15.10 6.00 -18.40
C ASN A 179 14.04 7.04 -17.99
N LYS A 180 14.47 8.28 -17.77
CA LYS A 180 13.59 9.40 -17.37
C LYS A 180 12.43 9.61 -18.34
N GLN A 181 12.65 9.46 -19.65
CA GLN A 181 11.61 9.63 -20.67
C GLN A 181 10.51 8.58 -20.53
N LYS A 182 10.89 7.30 -20.37
CA LYS A 182 9.92 6.21 -20.19
C LYS A 182 9.15 6.34 -18.88
N ILE A 183 9.80 6.78 -17.79
CA ILE A 183 9.11 7.08 -16.53
C ILE A 183 8.04 8.17 -16.73
N GLN A 184 8.39 9.27 -17.41
CA GLN A 184 7.45 10.37 -17.66
C GLN A 184 6.31 9.98 -18.61
N GLU A 185 6.60 9.13 -19.59
CA GLU A 185 5.59 8.52 -20.45
C GLU A 185 4.61 7.68 -19.62
N LEU A 186 5.12 6.73 -18.82
CA LEU A 186 4.30 5.84 -17.99
C LEU A 186 3.42 6.60 -16.98
N LYS A 187 3.94 7.69 -16.38
CA LYS A 187 3.18 8.51 -15.43
C LYS A 187 1.86 9.06 -15.98
N LYS A 188 1.77 9.29 -17.30
CA LYS A 188 0.55 9.80 -17.95
C LYS A 188 -0.61 8.81 -17.90
N PHE A 189 -0.31 7.53 -17.72
CA PHE A 189 -1.29 6.45 -17.68
C PHE A 189 -1.63 6.03 -16.25
N ILE A 190 -1.03 6.63 -15.23
CA ILE A 190 -1.27 6.22 -13.84
C ILE A 190 -2.46 6.96 -13.28
N ILE A 191 -3.36 6.20 -12.65
CA ILE A 191 -4.44 6.70 -11.82
C ILE A 191 -4.29 6.12 -10.41
N CYS A 192 -4.69 6.91 -9.41
CA CYS A 192 -4.65 6.55 -7.99
C CYS A 192 -5.80 7.29 -7.30
N ASP A 193 -7.00 6.81 -7.58
CA ASP A 193 -8.28 7.39 -7.22
C ASP A 193 -9.30 6.29 -6.88
N GLU A 194 -10.52 6.72 -6.55
CA GLU A 194 -11.67 5.83 -6.34
C GLU A 194 -11.98 5.01 -7.60
N ALA A 195 -12.59 3.83 -7.40
CA ALA A 195 -13.00 2.96 -8.52
C ALA A 195 -14.06 3.66 -9.39
N SER A 196 -13.84 3.66 -10.71
CA SER A 196 -14.83 4.12 -11.67
C SER A 196 -15.73 2.99 -12.14
N SER A 197 -16.95 3.32 -12.60
CA SER A 197 -17.93 2.33 -13.08
C SER A 197 -17.48 1.55 -14.33
N GLU A 198 -16.45 2.03 -15.03
CA GLU A 198 -15.91 1.43 -16.26
C GLU A 198 -14.75 0.47 -16.00
N GLU A 199 -14.31 0.35 -14.74
CA GLU A 199 -13.17 -0.48 -14.37
C GLU A 199 -13.57 -1.89 -13.93
N THR A 200 -12.67 -2.84 -14.18
CA THR A 200 -12.83 -4.24 -13.76
C THR A 200 -12.40 -4.48 -12.31
N ILE A 201 -11.81 -3.48 -11.65
CA ILE A 201 -11.40 -3.54 -10.25
C ILE A 201 -12.42 -2.82 -9.37
N THR A 202 -12.82 -3.47 -8.29
CA THR A 202 -13.69 -2.90 -7.28
C THR A 202 -12.95 -2.74 -5.97
N VAL A 203 -13.31 -1.68 -5.27
CA VAL A 203 -12.89 -1.44 -3.90
C VAL A 203 -13.57 -2.42 -2.96
N THR A 204 -12.82 -2.97 -2.02
CA THR A 204 -13.32 -4.00 -1.12
C THR A 204 -12.89 -3.74 0.33
N GLY A 205 -13.58 -4.35 1.30
CA GLY A 205 -13.24 -4.16 2.72
C GLY A 205 -13.50 -2.75 3.24
N VAL A 206 -14.38 -2.00 2.58
CA VAL A 206 -14.73 -0.64 2.99
C VAL A 206 -15.85 -0.67 4.04
N PRO A 207 -15.63 -0.04 5.22
CA PRO A 207 -16.67 0.11 6.23
C PRO A 207 -17.84 0.97 5.75
N LEU A 208 -19.03 0.70 6.26
CA LEU A 208 -20.24 1.44 5.90
C LEU A 208 -20.11 2.95 6.13
N HIS A 209 -19.46 3.38 7.22
CA HIS A 209 -19.30 4.80 7.51
C HIS A 209 -18.45 5.54 6.48
N VAL A 210 -17.47 4.86 5.85
CA VAL A 210 -16.69 5.44 4.75
C VAL A 210 -17.60 5.64 3.54
N VAL A 211 -18.44 4.66 3.19
CA VAL A 211 -19.41 4.80 2.09
C VAL A 211 -20.34 6.00 2.33
N SER A 212 -20.88 6.13 3.54
CA SER A 212 -21.72 7.27 3.92
C SER A 212 -20.98 8.60 3.83
N LEU A 213 -19.71 8.66 4.22
CA LEU A 213 -18.88 9.87 4.11
C LEU A 213 -18.67 10.27 2.65
N SER A 214 -18.37 9.32 1.76
CA SER A 214 -18.22 9.58 0.32
C SER A 214 -19.51 10.14 -0.29
N GLU A 215 -20.67 9.59 0.07
CA GLU A 215 -21.97 10.11 -0.37
C GLU A 215 -22.21 11.54 0.12
N LEU A 216 -21.97 11.83 1.40
CA LEU A 216 -22.13 13.16 1.96
C LEU A 216 -21.23 14.20 1.30
N GLN A 217 -19.97 13.84 1.00
CA GLN A 217 -19.04 14.71 0.29
C GLN A 217 -19.52 15.00 -1.14
N SER A 218 -20.08 13.99 -1.82
CA SER A 218 -20.66 14.16 -3.16
C SER A 218 -21.81 15.17 -3.16
N TRP A 219 -22.67 15.13 -2.13
CA TRP A 219 -23.80 16.05 -1.97
C TRP A 219 -23.36 17.47 -1.64
N SER A 220 -22.38 17.62 -0.75
CA SER A 220 -21.79 18.93 -0.44
C SER A 220 -21.20 19.58 -1.69
N SER A 221 -20.48 18.80 -2.50
CA SER A 221 -19.90 19.25 -3.77
C SER A 221 -20.96 19.62 -4.81
N TYR A 222 -22.11 18.94 -4.81
CA TYR A 222 -23.24 19.28 -5.67
C TYR A 222 -23.92 20.58 -5.23
N SER A 223 -24.17 20.74 -3.92
CA SER A 223 -24.76 21.95 -3.35
C SER A 223 -23.88 23.18 -3.60
N ALA A 224 -22.56 23.09 -3.39
CA ALA A 224 -21.62 24.17 -3.66
C ALA A 224 -21.61 24.61 -5.14
N ARG A 225 -21.68 23.64 -6.08
CA ARG A 225 -21.81 23.91 -7.52
C ARG A 225 -23.16 24.56 -7.85
N GLY A 226 -24.25 24.10 -7.23
CA GLY A 226 -25.58 24.69 -7.36
C GLY A 226 -25.63 26.15 -6.88
N SER A 227 -25.07 26.45 -5.70
CA SER A 227 -24.98 27.81 -5.15
C SER A 227 -24.12 28.74 -6.03
N THR A 228 -23.03 28.24 -6.59
CA THR A 228 -22.18 28.98 -7.54
C THR A 228 -22.94 29.29 -8.83
N MET A 229 -23.73 28.33 -9.34
CA MET A 229 -24.53 28.52 -10.56
C MET A 229 -25.66 29.54 -10.34
N VAL A 230 -26.25 29.60 -9.14
CA VAL A 230 -27.24 30.62 -8.75
C VAL A 230 -26.60 32.01 -8.67
N LEU A 231 -25.39 32.13 -8.11
CA LEU A 231 -24.64 33.39 -8.05
C LEU A 231 -24.25 33.92 -9.44
N VAL A 232 -23.81 33.04 -10.36
CA VAL A 232 -23.48 33.41 -11.75
C VAL A 232 -24.73 33.82 -12.53
N LYS A 233 -25.89 33.22 -12.26
CA LYS A 233 -27.17 33.62 -12.88
C LYS A 233 -27.65 34.97 -12.37
N LEU A 234 -27.48 35.26 -11.08
CA LEU A 234 -27.82 36.57 -10.49
C LEU A 234 -26.92 37.70 -11.03
N LEU A 235 -25.61 37.45 -11.17
CA LEU A 235 -24.67 38.44 -11.73
C LEU A 235 -24.89 38.73 -13.23
N ARG A 236 -25.48 37.79 -13.99
CA ARG A 236 -25.86 38.00 -15.41
C ARG A 236 -27.21 38.67 -15.61
N VAL A 237 -28.04 38.78 -14.57
CA VAL A 237 -29.33 39.50 -14.62
C VAL A 237 -29.18 40.94 -14.11
N SER A 238 -27.99 41.30 -13.58
CA SER A 238 -27.67 42.64 -13.06
C SER A 238 -26.64 43.41 -13.90
N ALA A 239 -26.40 43.01 -15.15
CA ALA A 239 -25.59 43.74 -16.15
C ALA A 239 -26.39 43.87 -17.45
#